data_AF-A0A969BWS1-F1
#
_entry.id   AF-A0A969BWS1-F1
#
_cell.length_a   1.000
_cell.length_b   1.000
_cell.length_c   1.000
_cell.angle_alpha   90.00
_cell.angle_beta   90.00
_cell.angle_gamma   90.00
#
_symmetry.space_group_name_H-M   'P 1'
#
loop_
_entity.id
_entity.type
_entity.pdbx_description
1 polymer ?
#
loop_
_entity_poly.entity_id
_entity_poly.type
_entity_poly.pdbx_seq_one_letter_code
_entity_poly.pdbx_strand_id
1 'polypeptide(L)'
;MAQPCAIEAFRSPVPEYEVSNCGNKRFSLEHELIATAKKNKQRFPKADYPRLWIITPTFSKTLKDNFNVETDPTWGPGIYFRCIAERTGVIAIHELPKTPDTILLRLLGKGSVQAEAIKELTNLPQDHPYRQETLRHISILQINLKLRQNKTKDIKEAIMNLSPAYEKWHEETLAKGEAKGAKATAIAIAKNMLREGATIAFIAKVTGFSTAEIEQLGLETAK
;
A
#
# COMPACT_ATOMS: atom_id res chain seq x y z
N MET A 1 -12.98 16.17 -5.41
CA MET A 1 -13.80 14.98 -5.03
C MET A 1 -13.32 13.80 -5.85
N ALA A 2 -13.29 12.60 -5.27
CA ALA A 2 -12.88 11.40 -5.99
C ALA A 2 -13.99 10.98 -6.96
N GLN A 3 -13.63 10.76 -8.24
CA GLN A 3 -14.57 10.21 -9.22
C GLN A 3 -14.76 8.70 -8.96
N PRO A 4 -15.98 8.16 -9.14
CA PRO A 4 -16.20 6.73 -9.07
C PRO A 4 -15.28 5.97 -10.03
N CYS A 5 -14.74 4.84 -9.60
CA CYS A 5 -14.00 3.96 -10.48
C CYS A 5 -14.20 2.49 -10.12
N ALA A 6 -14.03 1.62 -11.12
CA ALA A 6 -13.92 0.18 -10.97
C ALA A 6 -12.46 -0.22 -11.20
N ILE A 7 -11.94 -1.12 -10.36
CA ILE A 7 -10.56 -1.62 -10.47
C ILE A 7 -10.61 -3.13 -10.62
N GLU A 8 -10.03 -3.63 -11.69
CA GLU A 8 -9.92 -5.06 -12.01
C GLU A 8 -8.44 -5.42 -12.10
N ALA A 9 -7.91 -6.08 -11.06
CA ALA A 9 -6.50 -6.42 -10.97
C ALA A 9 -6.26 -7.90 -11.26
N PHE A 10 -5.35 -8.18 -12.19
CA PHE A 10 -4.99 -9.52 -12.63
C PHE A 10 -3.55 -9.84 -12.22
N ARG A 11 -3.35 -11.08 -11.74
CA ARG A 11 -2.02 -11.62 -11.42
C ARG A 11 -1.35 -12.33 -12.61
N SER A 12 -2.15 -12.67 -13.61
CA SER A 12 -1.72 -13.20 -14.90
C SER A 12 -2.10 -12.21 -16.01
N PRO A 13 -1.49 -12.31 -17.20
CA PRO A 13 -1.91 -11.50 -18.33
C PRO A 13 -3.42 -11.62 -18.53
N VAL A 14 -4.10 -10.48 -18.69
CA VAL A 14 -5.56 -10.46 -18.84
C VAL A 14 -5.95 -11.14 -20.16
N PRO A 15 -6.84 -12.15 -20.16
CA PRO A 15 -7.37 -12.72 -21.38
C PRO A 15 -8.20 -11.70 -22.17
N GLU A 16 -8.23 -11.83 -23.50
CA GLU A 16 -9.00 -10.93 -24.36
C GLU A 16 -10.48 -10.82 -23.96
N TYR A 17 -11.14 -11.96 -23.73
CA TYR A 17 -12.55 -11.95 -23.34
C TYR A 17 -12.78 -11.27 -21.97
N GLU A 18 -11.81 -11.32 -21.05
CA GLU A 18 -11.91 -10.67 -19.74
C GLU A 18 -11.81 -9.16 -19.84
N VAL A 19 -11.07 -8.62 -20.83
CA VAL A 19 -11.05 -7.16 -21.07
C VAL A 19 -12.47 -6.65 -21.38
N SER A 20 -13.19 -7.35 -22.25
CA SER A 20 -14.60 -7.04 -22.56
C SER A 20 -15.52 -7.24 -21.37
N ASN A 21 -15.32 -8.32 -20.60
CA ASN A 21 -16.10 -8.60 -19.40
C ASN A 21 -15.92 -7.51 -18.32
N CYS A 22 -14.70 -7.02 -18.12
CA CYS A 22 -14.43 -5.88 -17.25
C CYS A 22 -15.20 -4.63 -17.72
N GLY A 23 -15.30 -4.41 -19.03
CA GLY A 23 -16.15 -3.38 -19.62
C GLY A 23 -17.61 -3.50 -19.19
N ASN A 24 -18.18 -4.71 -19.25
CA ASN A 24 -19.56 -4.96 -18.78
C ASN A 24 -19.75 -4.59 -17.32
N LYS A 25 -18.80 -4.93 -16.45
CA LYS A 25 -18.86 -4.56 -15.02
C LYS A 25 -18.91 -3.03 -14.83
N ARG A 26 -18.14 -2.27 -15.62
CA ARG A 26 -18.17 -0.81 -15.61
C ARG A 26 -19.54 -0.25 -16.05
N PHE A 27 -20.12 -0.79 -17.12
CA PHE A 27 -21.46 -0.38 -17.58
C PHE A 27 -22.54 -0.72 -16.53
N SER A 28 -22.45 -1.87 -15.86
CA SER A 28 -23.34 -2.23 -14.76
C SER A 28 -23.24 -1.24 -13.58
N LEU A 29 -22.02 -0.87 -13.18
CA LEU A 29 -21.80 0.14 -12.14
C LEU A 29 -22.37 1.51 -12.55
N GLU A 30 -22.18 1.91 -13.81
CA GLU A 30 -22.75 3.15 -14.34
C GLU A 30 -24.29 3.14 -14.25
N HIS A 31 -24.92 2.04 -14.65
CA HIS A 31 -26.38 1.87 -14.54
C HIS A 31 -26.87 1.95 -13.09
N GLU A 32 -26.18 1.31 -12.15
CA GLU A 32 -26.53 1.34 -10.73
C GLU A 32 -26.44 2.77 -10.15
N LEU A 33 -25.38 3.51 -10.48
CA LEU A 33 -25.19 4.89 -10.04
C LEU A 33 -26.27 5.81 -10.60
N ILE A 34 -26.60 5.68 -11.89
CA ILE A 34 -27.67 6.46 -12.52
C ILE A 34 -29.02 6.12 -11.89
N ALA A 35 -29.32 4.84 -11.66
CA ALA A 35 -30.57 4.41 -11.04
C ALA A 35 -30.72 4.96 -9.61
N THR A 36 -29.63 4.93 -8.83
CA THR A 36 -29.58 5.47 -7.47
C THR A 36 -29.80 6.98 -7.46
N ALA A 37 -29.15 7.73 -8.35
CA ALA A 37 -29.35 9.18 -8.47
C ALA A 37 -30.81 9.51 -8.84
N LYS A 38 -31.40 8.77 -9.80
CA LYS A 38 -32.80 8.93 -10.18
C LYS A 38 -33.75 8.66 -9.01
N LYS A 39 -33.51 7.61 -8.22
CA LYS A 39 -34.29 7.30 -7.00
C LYS A 39 -34.24 8.45 -6.00
N ASN A 40 -33.09 9.11 -5.89
CA ASN A 40 -32.87 10.27 -5.03
C ASN A 40 -33.29 11.61 -5.66
N LYS A 41 -33.98 11.60 -6.81
CA LYS A 41 -34.39 12.79 -7.59
C LYS A 41 -33.22 13.72 -7.96
N GLN A 42 -32.03 13.15 -8.13
CA GLN A 42 -30.82 13.85 -8.53
C GLN A 42 -30.44 13.49 -9.97
N ARG A 43 -29.74 14.40 -10.65
CA ARG A 43 -29.13 14.13 -11.96
C ARG A 43 -27.74 13.54 -11.75
N PHE A 44 -27.41 12.49 -12.50
CA PHE A 44 -26.06 11.95 -12.55
C PHE A 44 -25.33 12.49 -13.80
N PRO A 45 -24.38 13.44 -13.65
CA PRO A 45 -23.74 14.05 -14.81
C PRO A 45 -22.73 13.09 -15.45
N LYS A 46 -22.56 13.19 -16.78
CA LYS A 46 -21.60 12.36 -17.54
C LYS A 46 -20.16 12.49 -17.04
N ALA A 47 -19.80 13.65 -16.47
CA ALA A 47 -18.48 13.87 -15.88
C ALA A 47 -18.18 12.85 -14.75
N ASP A 48 -19.21 12.39 -14.03
CA ASP A 48 -19.09 11.50 -12.88
C ASP A 48 -19.22 10.01 -13.24
N TYR A 49 -19.34 9.70 -14.54
CA TYR A 49 -19.41 8.30 -14.98
C TYR A 49 -18.14 7.54 -14.63
N PRO A 50 -18.27 6.32 -14.10
CA PRO A 50 -17.15 5.60 -13.54
C PRO A 50 -16.10 5.24 -14.60
N ARG A 51 -14.83 5.42 -14.25
CA ARG A 51 -13.69 4.91 -15.03
C ARG A 51 -13.36 3.48 -14.62
N LEU A 52 -13.11 2.62 -15.59
CA LEU A 52 -12.54 1.29 -15.36
C LEU A 52 -11.03 1.35 -15.45
N TRP A 53 -10.34 0.74 -14.49
CA TRP A 53 -8.90 0.48 -14.54
C TRP A 53 -8.64 -1.02 -14.51
N ILE A 54 -8.07 -1.53 -15.60
CA ILE A 54 -7.58 -2.91 -15.69
C ILE A 54 -6.09 -2.89 -15.37
N ILE A 55 -5.68 -3.58 -14.32
CA ILE A 55 -4.27 -3.69 -13.93
C ILE A 55 -3.81 -5.11 -14.27
N THR A 56 -2.83 -5.24 -15.14
CA THR A 56 -2.36 -6.56 -15.62
C THR A 56 -0.83 -6.62 -15.66
N PRO A 57 -0.20 -7.78 -15.40
CA PRO A 57 1.26 -7.89 -15.38
C PRO A 57 1.87 -7.57 -16.75
N THR A 58 1.25 -8.06 -17.82
CA THR A 58 1.66 -7.81 -19.20
C THR A 58 0.45 -7.55 -20.07
N PHE A 59 0.61 -6.69 -21.07
CA PHE A 59 -0.42 -6.37 -22.04
C PHE A 59 0.18 -6.50 -23.44
N SER A 60 -0.21 -7.56 -24.16
CA SER A 60 0.45 -7.94 -25.43
C SER A 60 0.14 -6.96 -26.54
N LYS A 61 1.00 -6.91 -27.57
CA LYS A 61 0.75 -6.12 -28.78
C LYS A 61 -0.60 -6.48 -29.43
N THR A 62 -0.90 -7.77 -29.53
CA THR A 62 -2.19 -8.25 -30.05
C THR A 62 -3.38 -7.68 -29.28
N LEU A 63 -3.33 -7.64 -27.94
CA LEU A 63 -4.40 -7.03 -27.16
C LEU A 63 -4.49 -5.51 -27.36
N LYS A 64 -3.34 -4.83 -27.46
CA LYS A 64 -3.30 -3.39 -27.77
C LYS A 64 -4.00 -3.10 -29.11
N ASP A 65 -3.68 -3.89 -30.14
CA ASP A 65 -4.22 -3.77 -31.49
C ASP A 65 -5.72 -4.12 -31.52
N ASN A 66 -6.13 -5.25 -30.92
CA ASN A 66 -7.52 -5.71 -30.92
C ASN A 66 -8.47 -4.73 -30.19
N PHE A 67 -8.01 -4.10 -29.10
CA PHE A 67 -8.80 -3.13 -28.35
C PHE A 67 -8.61 -1.69 -28.81
N ASN A 68 -7.77 -1.48 -29.83
CA ASN A 68 -7.39 -0.17 -30.38
C ASN A 68 -7.07 0.84 -29.27
N VAL A 69 -6.14 0.47 -28.39
CA VAL A 69 -5.77 1.33 -27.26
C VAL A 69 -4.82 2.43 -27.70
N GLU A 70 -4.94 3.59 -27.07
CA GLU A 70 -4.11 4.77 -27.29
C GLU A 70 -3.22 5.04 -26.07
N THR A 71 -2.11 5.72 -26.29
CA THR A 71 -1.23 6.20 -25.22
C THR A 71 -1.51 7.68 -24.96
N ASP A 72 -1.39 8.10 -23.71
CA ASP A 72 -1.45 9.51 -23.33
C ASP A 72 -0.06 9.94 -22.84
N PRO A 73 0.61 10.88 -23.51
CA PRO A 73 1.93 11.37 -23.10
C PRO A 73 1.97 11.92 -21.66
N THR A 74 0.84 12.37 -21.11
CA THR A 74 0.76 12.91 -19.75
C THR A 74 0.81 11.82 -18.67
N TRP A 75 0.46 10.58 -18.99
CA TRP A 75 0.44 9.45 -18.05
C TRP A 75 1.74 8.63 -18.07
N GLY A 76 2.45 8.65 -19.19
CA GLY A 76 3.71 7.93 -19.36
C GLY A 76 3.55 6.46 -19.76
N PRO A 77 4.67 5.71 -19.81
CA PRO A 77 4.69 4.37 -20.38
C PRO A 77 3.96 3.35 -19.50
N GLY A 78 3.38 2.33 -20.17
CA GLY A 78 2.62 1.26 -19.52
C GLY A 78 1.18 1.63 -19.16
N ILE A 79 0.70 2.82 -19.52
CA ILE A 79 -0.68 3.25 -19.32
C ILE A 79 -1.34 3.50 -20.67
N TYR A 80 -2.45 2.78 -20.90
CA TYR A 80 -3.19 2.78 -22.16
C TYR A 80 -4.64 3.14 -21.92
N PHE A 81 -5.28 3.75 -22.91
CA PHE A 81 -6.67 4.17 -22.84
C PHE A 81 -7.47 3.64 -24.03
N ARG A 82 -8.73 3.31 -23.79
CA ARG A 82 -9.71 3.10 -24.88
C ARG A 82 -10.50 4.38 -25.13
N CYS A 83 -11.36 4.35 -26.15
CA CYS A 83 -12.26 5.43 -26.53
C CYS A 83 -12.89 6.13 -25.31
N ILE A 84 -12.95 7.46 -25.35
CA ILE A 84 -13.43 8.30 -24.24
C ILE A 84 -14.83 7.94 -23.75
N ALA A 85 -15.67 7.38 -24.63
CA ALA A 85 -17.01 6.91 -24.29
C ALA A 85 -17.01 5.68 -23.36
N GLU A 86 -16.01 4.81 -23.46
CA GLU A 86 -15.90 3.59 -22.68
C GLU A 86 -15.13 3.78 -21.36
N ARG A 87 -14.45 4.92 -21.20
CA ARG A 87 -13.77 5.31 -19.95
C ARG A 87 -12.95 4.19 -19.33
N THR A 88 -12.17 3.50 -20.16
CA THR A 88 -11.36 2.36 -19.72
C THR A 88 -9.88 2.68 -19.88
N GLY A 89 -9.13 2.48 -18.81
CA GLY A 89 -7.68 2.52 -18.79
C GLY A 89 -7.10 1.14 -18.50
N VAL A 90 -5.97 0.81 -19.10
CA VAL A 90 -5.22 -0.42 -18.87
C VAL A 90 -3.82 -0.06 -18.40
N ILE A 91 -3.42 -0.62 -17.27
CA ILE A 91 -2.10 -0.48 -16.67
C ILE A 91 -1.34 -1.79 -16.89
N ALA A 92 -0.33 -1.75 -17.75
CA ALA A 92 0.56 -2.85 -18.07
C ALA A 92 1.80 -2.78 -17.18
N ILE A 93 1.80 -3.51 -16.06
CA ILE A 93 2.79 -3.37 -14.99
C ILE A 93 4.24 -3.51 -15.49
N HIS A 94 4.52 -4.45 -16.39
CA HIS A 94 5.88 -4.68 -16.92
C HIS A 94 6.47 -3.51 -17.74
N GLU A 95 5.65 -2.55 -18.15
CA GLU A 95 6.06 -1.38 -18.93
C GLU A 95 6.12 -0.11 -18.09
N LEU A 96 5.74 -0.19 -16.80
CA LEU A 96 5.80 0.96 -15.91
C LEU A 96 7.25 1.36 -15.63
N PRO A 97 7.55 2.66 -15.60
CA PRO A 97 8.89 3.14 -15.29
C PRO A 97 9.26 2.80 -13.84
N LYS A 98 10.54 2.58 -13.57
CA LYS A 98 11.04 2.29 -12.21
C LYS A 98 11.24 3.58 -11.43
N THR A 99 10.15 4.17 -10.97
CA THR A 99 10.12 5.42 -10.18
C THR A 99 9.38 5.20 -8.86
N PRO A 100 9.58 6.08 -7.86
CA PRO A 100 8.84 6.04 -6.60
C PRO A 100 7.31 6.00 -6.81
N ASP A 101 6.81 6.77 -7.78
CA ASP A 101 5.37 6.92 -8.06
C ASP A 101 4.70 5.62 -8.55
N THR A 102 5.45 4.67 -9.08
CA THR A 102 4.91 3.42 -9.64
C THR A 102 5.15 2.20 -8.75
N ILE A 103 5.85 2.35 -7.62
CA ILE A 103 6.20 1.24 -6.72
C ILE A 103 4.95 0.43 -6.36
N LEU A 104 3.89 1.09 -5.90
CA LEU A 104 2.67 0.42 -5.46
C LEU A 104 2.01 -0.41 -6.56
N LEU A 105 2.00 0.07 -7.81
CA LEU A 105 1.47 -0.68 -8.95
C LEU A 105 2.37 -1.87 -9.30
N ARG A 106 3.70 -1.69 -9.26
CA ARG A 106 4.67 -2.76 -9.55
C ARG A 106 4.69 -3.85 -8.48
N LEU A 107 4.34 -3.53 -7.23
CA LEU A 107 4.12 -4.53 -6.16
C LEU A 107 2.99 -5.53 -6.49
N LEU A 108 1.99 -5.12 -7.28
CA LEU A 108 0.91 -6.00 -7.75
C LEU A 108 1.35 -6.94 -8.88
N GLY A 109 2.57 -6.75 -9.40
CA GLY A 109 3.15 -7.58 -10.45
C GLY A 109 3.61 -8.95 -9.97
N LYS A 110 4.52 -9.55 -10.75
CA LYS A 110 5.14 -10.86 -10.46
C LYS A 110 6.61 -10.87 -10.89
N GLY A 111 7.34 -11.92 -10.52
CA GLY A 111 8.73 -12.10 -10.92
C GLY A 111 9.64 -10.96 -10.50
N SER A 112 10.56 -10.60 -11.39
CA SER A 112 11.54 -9.54 -11.18
C SER A 112 10.89 -8.19 -10.90
N VAL A 113 9.77 -7.86 -11.55
CA VAL A 113 9.12 -6.55 -11.36
C VAL A 113 8.64 -6.37 -9.92
N GLN A 114 8.06 -7.42 -9.33
CA GLN A 114 7.64 -7.37 -7.93
C GLN A 114 8.83 -7.36 -6.98
N ALA A 115 9.86 -8.19 -7.24
CA ALA A 115 11.06 -8.23 -6.41
C ALA A 115 11.81 -6.89 -6.38
N GLU A 116 11.93 -6.22 -7.53
CA GLU A 116 12.53 -4.88 -7.64
C GLU A 116 11.69 -3.84 -6.90
N ALA A 117 10.37 -3.85 -7.06
CA ALA A 117 9.47 -2.94 -6.36
C ALA A 117 9.55 -3.12 -4.83
N ILE A 118 9.72 -4.35 -4.33
CA ILE A 118 9.96 -4.63 -2.92
C ILE A 118 11.28 -4.03 -2.46
N LYS A 119 12.36 -4.18 -3.24
CA LYS A 119 13.66 -3.57 -2.93
C LYS A 119 13.60 -2.05 -2.91
N GLU A 120 12.87 -1.43 -3.84
CA GLU A 120 12.65 0.01 -3.84
C GLU A 120 11.84 0.45 -2.61
N LEU A 121 10.76 -0.28 -2.27
CA LEU A 121 9.95 -0.03 -1.09
C LEU A 121 10.77 -0.10 0.21
N THR A 122 11.63 -1.10 0.38
CA THR A 122 12.44 -1.24 1.61
C THR A 122 13.48 -0.13 1.76
N ASN A 123 13.95 0.41 0.63
CA ASN A 123 14.93 1.50 0.55
C ASN A 123 14.31 2.91 0.60
N LEU A 124 12.99 3.04 0.58
CA LEU A 124 12.35 4.34 0.77
C LEU A 124 12.73 4.94 2.14
N PRO A 125 12.75 6.28 2.26
CA PRO A 125 12.94 6.97 3.53
C PRO A 125 11.96 6.50 4.60
N GLN A 126 12.40 6.44 5.87
CA GLN A 126 11.55 5.96 6.98
C GLN A 126 10.30 6.82 7.20
N ASP A 127 10.37 8.10 6.87
CA ASP A 127 9.29 9.09 6.96
C ASP A 127 8.36 9.08 5.73
N HIS A 128 8.64 8.25 4.72
CA HIS A 128 7.82 8.17 3.52
C HIS A 128 6.38 7.71 3.87
N PRO A 129 5.33 8.45 3.46
CA PRO A 129 3.97 8.33 4.00
C PRO A 129 3.37 6.93 3.92
N TYR A 130 3.61 6.20 2.82
CA TYR A 130 3.07 4.85 2.63
C TYR A 130 4.03 3.73 2.99
N ARG A 131 5.32 3.98 3.26
CA ARG A 131 6.35 2.92 3.35
C ARG A 131 6.04 1.93 4.46
N GLN A 132 5.91 2.42 5.69
CA GLN A 132 5.74 1.56 6.86
C GLN A 132 4.46 0.73 6.76
N GLU A 133 3.37 1.34 6.32
CA GLU A 133 2.08 0.66 6.22
C GLU A 133 2.06 -0.36 5.07
N THR A 134 2.68 -0.02 3.93
CA THR A 134 2.83 -0.96 2.82
C THR A 134 3.69 -2.15 3.22
N LEU A 135 4.82 -1.94 3.90
CA LEU A 135 5.68 -3.02 4.40
C LEU A 135 4.91 -3.96 5.35
N ARG A 136 4.08 -3.40 6.24
CA ARG A 136 3.22 -4.19 7.13
C ARG A 136 2.22 -5.03 6.34
N HIS A 137 1.48 -4.45 5.39
CA HIS A 137 0.49 -5.19 4.59
C HIS A 137 1.13 -6.30 3.75
N ILE A 138 2.29 -6.02 3.14
CA ILE A 138 3.05 -7.02 2.40
C ILE A 138 3.53 -8.15 3.31
N SER A 139 3.97 -7.84 4.52
CA SER A 139 4.39 -8.83 5.52
C SER A 139 3.23 -9.75 5.92
N ILE A 140 2.05 -9.18 6.19
CA ILE A 140 0.82 -9.92 6.49
C ILE A 140 0.44 -10.81 5.30
N LEU A 141 0.51 -10.28 4.07
CA LEU A 141 0.24 -11.07 2.87
C LEU A 141 1.19 -12.26 2.76
N GLN A 142 2.49 -12.06 2.99
CA GLN A 142 3.48 -13.13 2.95
C GLN A 142 3.16 -14.23 3.98
N ILE A 143 2.84 -13.85 5.22
CA ILE A 143 2.43 -14.79 6.28
C ILE A 143 1.20 -15.59 5.83
N ASN A 144 0.16 -14.90 5.35
CA ASN A 144 -1.06 -15.55 4.88
C ASN A 144 -0.80 -16.51 3.72
N LEU A 145 0.10 -16.17 2.79
CA LEU A 145 0.50 -17.05 1.71
C LEU A 145 1.28 -18.28 2.21
N LYS A 146 2.14 -18.13 3.24
CA LYS A 146 2.85 -19.24 3.88
C LYS A 146 1.90 -20.22 4.59
N LEU A 147 0.78 -19.74 5.14
CA LEU A 147 -0.21 -20.58 5.82
C LEU A 147 -1.11 -21.38 4.86
N ARG A 148 -1.15 -21.05 3.57
CA ARG A 148 -1.96 -21.81 2.58
C ARG A 148 -1.45 -23.25 2.43
N GLN A 149 -2.36 -24.22 2.44
CA GLN A 149 -2.02 -25.65 2.28
C GLN A 149 -1.50 -25.94 0.86
N ASN A 150 -2.23 -25.52 -0.17
CA ASN A 150 -1.85 -25.74 -1.57
C ASN A 150 -1.07 -24.55 -2.13
N LYS A 151 0.26 -24.68 -2.19
CA LYS A 151 1.14 -23.64 -2.74
C LYS A 151 1.55 -23.96 -4.17
N THR A 152 0.94 -23.27 -5.13
CA THR A 152 1.37 -23.27 -6.53
C THR A 152 2.77 -22.66 -6.67
N LYS A 153 3.41 -22.85 -7.83
CA LYS A 153 4.70 -22.21 -8.15
C LYS A 153 4.65 -20.70 -7.96
N ASP A 154 3.58 -20.06 -8.46
CA ASP A 154 3.39 -18.61 -8.35
C ASP A 154 3.24 -18.13 -6.91
N ILE A 155 2.62 -18.93 -6.04
CA ILE A 155 2.50 -18.61 -4.60
C ILE A 155 3.87 -18.71 -3.94
N LYS A 156 4.66 -19.75 -4.23
CA LYS A 156 6.01 -19.91 -3.69
C LYS A 156 6.92 -18.76 -4.12
N GLU A 157 6.85 -18.37 -5.39
CA GLU A 157 7.58 -17.22 -5.93
C GLU A 157 7.22 -15.91 -5.20
N ALA A 158 5.92 -15.63 -5.03
CA ALA A 158 5.52 -14.44 -4.27
C ALA A 158 5.99 -14.50 -2.81
N ILE A 159 5.89 -15.65 -2.14
CA ILE A 159 6.40 -15.78 -0.76
C ILE A 159 7.88 -15.39 -0.68
N MET A 160 8.69 -15.81 -1.65
CA MET A 160 10.11 -15.47 -1.73
C MET A 160 10.33 -13.98 -2.03
N ASN A 161 9.63 -13.43 -3.03
CA ASN A 161 9.76 -12.02 -3.41
C ASN A 161 9.37 -11.07 -2.28
N LEU A 162 8.41 -11.46 -1.44
CA LEU A 162 7.92 -10.64 -0.32
C LEU A 162 8.77 -10.80 0.96
N SER A 163 9.74 -11.73 1.02
CA SER A 163 10.59 -11.93 2.21
C SER A 163 11.35 -10.69 2.67
N PRO A 164 11.98 -9.90 1.78
CA PRO A 164 12.73 -8.71 2.23
C PRO A 164 11.84 -7.67 2.92
N ALA A 165 10.58 -7.54 2.49
CA ALA A 165 9.63 -6.64 3.13
C ALA A 165 9.26 -7.13 4.54
N TYR A 166 9.08 -8.44 4.72
CA TYR A 166 8.83 -9.04 6.03
C TYR A 166 10.02 -8.83 6.98
N GLU A 167 11.23 -9.15 6.54
CA GLU A 167 12.45 -9.01 7.33
C GLU A 167 12.64 -7.56 7.77
N LYS A 168 12.52 -6.61 6.84
CA LYS A 168 12.66 -5.19 7.14
C LYS A 168 11.60 -4.70 8.13
N TRP A 169 10.34 -5.07 7.92
CA TRP A 169 9.26 -4.70 8.84
C TRP A 169 9.46 -5.29 10.23
N HIS A 170 9.89 -6.55 10.31
CA HIS A 170 10.15 -7.26 11.55
C HIS A 170 11.30 -6.63 12.35
N GLU A 171 12.45 -6.38 11.72
CA GLU A 171 13.61 -5.71 12.32
C GLU A 171 13.23 -4.32 12.86
N GLU A 172 12.56 -3.50 12.06
CA GLU A 172 12.15 -2.15 12.48
C GLU A 172 11.13 -2.19 13.62
N THR A 173 10.25 -3.20 13.64
CA THR A 173 9.26 -3.37 14.70
C THR A 173 9.93 -3.82 16.00
N LEU A 174 10.90 -4.73 15.94
CA LEU A 174 11.68 -5.16 17.10
C LEU A 174 12.48 -4.01 17.69
N ALA A 175 13.23 -3.27 16.87
CA ALA A 175 14.00 -2.11 17.34
C ALA A 175 13.11 -1.04 18.00
N LYS A 176 11.92 -0.78 17.43
CA LYS A 176 10.92 0.10 18.06
C LYS A 176 10.40 -0.47 19.38
N GLY A 177 10.23 -1.79 19.48
CA GLY A 177 9.83 -2.49 20.69
C GLY A 177 10.88 -2.36 21.81
N GLU A 178 12.15 -2.60 21.48
CA GLU A 178 13.28 -2.46 22.39
C GLU A 178 13.43 -1.03 22.90
N ALA A 179 13.37 -0.04 22.00
CA ALA A 179 13.44 1.37 22.38
C ALA A 179 12.28 1.79 23.30
N LYS A 180 11.06 1.31 23.01
CA LYS A 180 9.89 1.54 23.89
C LYS A 180 10.05 0.84 25.23
N GLY A 181 10.57 -0.39 25.26
CA GLY A 181 10.84 -1.14 26.48
C GLY A 181 11.86 -0.44 27.36
N ALA A 182 13.01 -0.06 26.79
CA ALA A 182 14.04 0.70 27.48
C ALA A 182 13.51 2.02 28.06
N LYS A 183 12.72 2.77 27.27
CA LYS A 183 12.07 4.00 27.74
C LYS A 183 11.09 3.72 28.88
N ALA A 184 10.26 2.68 28.78
CA ALA A 184 9.32 2.30 29.83
C ALA A 184 10.02 1.88 31.14
N THR A 185 11.11 1.12 31.05
CA THR A 185 11.93 0.75 32.20
C THR A 185 12.58 1.98 32.85
N ALA A 186 13.15 2.89 32.04
CA ALA A 186 13.71 4.13 32.55
C ALA A 186 12.66 4.99 33.27
N ILE A 187 11.43 5.06 32.73
CA ILE A 187 10.30 5.75 33.38
C ILE A 187 9.94 5.08 34.71
N ALA A 188 9.88 3.74 34.76
CA ALA A 188 9.58 3.02 36.00
C ALA A 188 10.65 3.24 37.07
N ILE A 189 11.92 3.23 36.70
CA ILE A 189 13.05 3.55 37.59
C ILE A 189 12.91 5.00 38.10
N ALA A 190 12.67 5.96 37.20
CA ALA A 190 12.48 7.36 37.59
C ALA A 190 11.34 7.52 38.62
N LYS A 191 10.19 6.88 38.39
CA LYS A 191 9.05 6.91 39.32
C LYS A 191 9.39 6.28 40.68
N ASN A 192 10.10 5.16 40.71
CA ASN A 192 10.53 4.54 41.97
C ASN A 192 11.51 5.44 42.73
N MET A 193 12.49 6.05 42.04
CA MET A 193 13.45 6.96 42.67
C MET A 193 12.78 8.24 43.20
N LEU A 194 11.79 8.78 42.51
CA LEU A 194 10.98 9.91 42.99
C LEU A 194 10.23 9.56 44.29
N ARG A 195 9.67 8.36 44.39
CA ARG A 195 8.98 7.88 45.60
C ARG A 195 9.92 7.72 46.79
N GLU A 196 11.14 7.29 46.55
CA GLU A 196 12.20 7.17 47.56
C GLU A 196 12.85 8.53 47.92
N GLY A 197 12.37 9.64 47.36
CA GLY A 197 12.85 11.00 47.68
C GLY A 197 14.17 11.38 47.00
N ALA A 198 14.57 10.70 45.93
CA ALA A 198 15.76 11.07 45.17
C ALA A 198 15.58 12.40 44.44
N THR A 199 16.66 13.17 44.30
CA THR A 199 16.61 14.48 43.63
C THR A 199 16.45 14.34 42.12
N ILE A 200 15.69 15.27 41.50
CA ILE A 200 15.41 15.28 40.06
C ILE A 200 16.71 15.26 39.23
N ALA A 201 17.73 16.02 39.65
CA ALA A 201 19.03 16.04 38.99
C ALA A 201 19.74 14.68 39.03
N PHE A 202 19.61 13.93 40.12
CA PHE A 202 20.18 12.58 40.24
C PHE A 202 19.43 11.59 39.34
N ILE A 203 18.11 11.67 39.29
CA ILE A 203 17.28 10.81 38.43
C ILE A 203 17.57 11.07 36.95
N ALA A 204 17.73 12.34 36.55
CA ALA A 204 18.09 12.72 35.19
C ALA A 204 19.41 12.09 34.76
N LYS A 205 20.40 12.12 35.66
CA LYS A 205 21.72 11.51 35.43
C LYS A 205 21.65 9.98 35.28
N VAL A 206 20.80 9.31 36.05
CA VAL A 206 20.69 7.83 36.05
C VAL A 206 19.86 7.31 34.88
N THR A 207 18.81 8.03 34.49
CA THR A 207 17.83 7.58 33.49
C THR A 207 18.06 8.14 32.09
N GLY A 208 18.89 9.19 31.98
CA GLY A 208 19.16 9.89 30.71
C GLY A 208 18.02 10.81 30.25
N PHE A 209 16.95 10.96 31.05
CA PHE A 209 15.89 11.94 30.79
C PHE A 209 16.31 13.35 31.14
N SER A 210 15.68 14.33 30.50
CA SER A 210 15.78 15.73 30.90
C SER A 210 15.11 15.97 32.25
N THR A 211 15.56 17.01 32.96
CA THR A 211 14.95 17.40 34.24
C THR A 211 13.46 17.75 34.08
N ALA A 212 13.08 18.36 32.96
CA ALA A 212 11.69 18.69 32.64
C ALA A 212 10.80 17.44 32.47
N GLU A 213 11.31 16.37 31.83
CA GLU A 213 10.58 15.11 31.70
C GLU A 213 10.35 14.44 33.07
N ILE A 214 11.31 14.52 33.98
CA ILE A 214 11.21 13.95 35.33
C ILE A 214 10.25 14.78 36.21
N GLU A 215 10.27 16.11 36.08
CA GLU A 215 9.31 16.99 36.75
C GLU A 215 7.86 16.66 36.34
N GLN A 216 7.61 16.46 35.04
CA GLN A 216 6.30 16.00 34.56
C GLN A 216 5.91 14.63 35.12
N LEU A 217 6.84 13.67 35.14
CA LEU A 217 6.60 12.34 35.73
C LEU A 217 6.26 12.40 37.22
N GLY A 218 6.87 13.34 37.96
CA GLY A 218 6.58 13.59 39.38
C GLY A 218 5.17 14.11 39.63
N LEU A 219 4.72 15.07 38.78
CA LEU A 219 3.36 15.61 38.82
C LEU A 219 2.29 14.54 38.53
N GLU A 220 2.58 13.57 37.66
CA GLU A 220 1.68 12.45 37.36
C GLU A 220 1.59 11.43 38.50
N THR A 221 2.66 11.24 39.28
CA THR A 221 2.69 10.29 40.42
C THR A 221 2.08 10.83 41.72
N ALA A 222 1.82 12.15 41.80
CA ALA A 222 1.22 12.80 42.96
C ALA A 222 -0.32 12.86 42.93
N LYS A 223 -0.93 12.38 41.84
CA LYS A 223 -2.38 12.11 41.72
C LYS A 223 -2.70 10.67 42.07
#